data_AF-A0A9D6QVS7-F1
#
_entry.id   AF-A0A9D6QVS7-F1
#
_cell.length_a   1.000
_cell.length_b   1.000
_cell.length_c   1.000
_cell.angle_alpha   90.00
_cell.angle_beta   90.00
_cell.angle_gamma   90.00
#
_symmetry.space_group_name_H-M   'P 1'
#
loop_
_entity.id
_entity.type
_entity.pdbx_description
1 polymer ?
#
loop_
_entity_poly.entity_id
_entity_poly.type
_entity_poly.pdbx_seq_one_letter_code
_entity_poly.pdbx_strand_id
1 'polypeptide(L)'
;MLFDVISIAEFRNVELKIAKIIFAERLEASDKLIRLEVDLGSEKRQIIAGIGKAYDPEHLIGKEIVVVANLEPRILMGLESQGMVLAASSSGVISLLTPDQEIESGSLIQ
;
A
#
# COMPACT_ATOMS: atom_id res chain seq x y z
N MET A 1 13.03 -23.10 -11.86
CA MET A 1 12.57 -21.72 -11.65
C MET A 1 13.38 -20.83 -12.58
N LEU A 2 12.71 -20.02 -13.40
CA LEU A 2 13.34 -19.00 -14.25
C LEU A 2 12.91 -17.65 -13.67
N PHE A 3 13.72 -17.10 -12.78
CA PHE A 3 13.63 -15.69 -12.44
C PHE A 3 15.02 -15.10 -12.61
N ASP A 4 15.07 -13.87 -13.12
CA ASP A 4 16.31 -13.12 -13.22
C ASP A 4 16.71 -12.65 -11.82
N VAL A 5 17.95 -12.97 -11.43
CA VAL A 5 18.51 -12.50 -10.17
C VAL A 5 18.81 -11.01 -10.32
N ILE A 6 18.22 -10.19 -9.46
CA ILE A 6 18.50 -8.76 -9.39
C ILE A 6 19.57 -8.45 -8.35
N SER A 7 20.29 -7.36 -8.55
CA SER A 7 21.22 -6.79 -7.59
C SER A 7 20.48 -6.06 -6.46
N ILE A 8 21.17 -5.87 -5.34
CA ILE A 8 20.67 -5.01 -4.24
C ILE A 8 20.48 -3.55 -4.69
N ALA A 9 21.26 -3.09 -5.68
CA ALA A 9 21.13 -1.75 -6.23
C ALA A 9 19.79 -1.59 -6.98
N GLU A 10 19.37 -2.60 -7.72
CA GLU A 10 18.06 -2.61 -8.39
C GLU A 10 16.92 -2.62 -7.37
N PHE A 11 17.03 -3.41 -6.29
CA PHE A 11 16.03 -3.39 -5.21
C PHE A 11 15.91 -1.99 -4.56
N ARG A 12 17.03 -1.33 -4.29
CA ARG A 12 17.07 0.02 -3.71
C ARG A 12 16.44 1.11 -4.58
N ASN A 13 16.23 0.87 -5.87
CA ASN A 13 15.49 1.79 -6.73
C ASN A 13 13.98 1.79 -6.42
N VAL A 14 13.48 0.79 -5.68
CA VAL A 14 12.09 0.75 -5.23
C VAL A 14 12.01 1.35 -3.82
N GLU A 15 11.33 2.49 -3.68
CA GLU A 15 11.13 3.13 -2.37
C GLU A 15 10.00 2.44 -1.62
N LEU A 16 10.34 1.38 -0.88
CA LEU A 16 9.42 0.74 0.06
C LEU A 16 9.44 1.48 1.41
N LYS A 17 8.25 1.85 1.91
CA LYS A 17 8.09 2.59 3.17
C LYS A 17 7.00 2.02 4.04
N ILE A 18 7.14 2.18 5.36
CA ILE A 18 6.04 2.03 6.31
C ILE A 18 5.13 3.25 6.20
N ALA A 19 3.82 3.00 6.13
CA ALA A 19 2.81 4.05 6.11
C ALA A 19 1.70 3.74 7.11
N LYS A 20 1.17 4.77 7.77
CA LYS A 20 -0.01 4.63 8.63
C LYS A 20 -1.26 5.03 7.84
N ILE A 21 -2.28 4.18 7.81
CA ILE A 21 -3.56 4.53 7.20
C ILE A 21 -4.27 5.55 8.11
N ILE A 22 -4.55 6.74 7.59
CA ILE A 22 -5.23 7.81 8.34
C ILE A 22 -6.66 8.06 7.85
N PHE A 23 -6.97 7.59 6.64
CA PHE A 23 -8.31 7.61 6.09
C PHE A 23 -8.51 6.40 5.17
N ALA A 24 -9.71 5.83 5.17
CA ALA A 24 -10.11 4.77 4.26
C ALA A 24 -11.59 4.90 3.90
N GLU A 25 -11.92 4.79 2.61
CA GLU A 25 -13.31 4.68 2.16
C GLU A 25 -13.44 3.76 0.96
N ARG A 26 -14.58 3.08 0.85
CA ARG A 26 -14.91 2.28 -0.32
C ARG A 26 -15.33 3.20 -1.46
N LEU A 27 -14.84 2.92 -2.66
CA LEU A 27 -15.30 3.66 -3.84
C LEU A 27 -16.69 3.19 -4.24
N GLU A 28 -17.66 4.11 -4.36
CA GLU A 28 -19.06 3.76 -4.70
C GLU A 28 -19.19 2.94 -5.98
N ALA A 29 -18.33 3.22 -6.96
CA ALA A 29 -18.30 2.52 -8.24
C ALA A 29 -17.63 1.12 -8.19
N SER A 30 -17.14 0.65 -7.03
CA SER A 30 -16.44 -0.63 -6.93
C SER A 30 -16.50 -1.30 -5.56
N ASP A 31 -16.89 -2.58 -5.54
CA ASP A 31 -16.75 -3.45 -4.38
C ASP A 31 -15.29 -3.89 -4.11
N LYS A 32 -14.37 -3.63 -5.04
CA LYS A 32 -12.96 -4.09 -4.97
C LYS A 32 -11.99 -3.02 -4.50
N LEU A 33 -12.35 -1.75 -4.66
CA LEU A 33 -11.43 -0.64 -4.46
C LEU A 33 -11.73 0.11 -3.16
N ILE A 34 -10.68 0.38 -2.41
CA ILE A 34 -10.68 1.28 -1.26
C ILE A 34 -9.73 2.42 -1.57
N ARG A 35 -10.18 3.67 -1.39
CA ARG A 35 -9.32 4.84 -1.37
C ARG A 35 -8.74 4.98 0.03
N LEU A 36 -7.42 5.04 0.10
CA LEU A 36 -6.66 5.26 1.32
C LEU A 36 -6.02 6.64 1.25
N GLU A 37 -5.99 7.33 2.37
CA GLU A 37 -4.97 8.35 2.65
C GLU A 37 -3.99 7.75 3.64
N VAL A 38 -2.71 7.74 3.28
CA VAL A 38 -1.65 7.18 4.11
C VAL A 38 -0.67 8.28 4.51
N ASP A 39 -0.21 8.22 5.76
CA ASP A 39 0.82 9.07 6.33
C ASP A 39 2.19 8.39 6.18
N LEU A 40 3.13 9.10 5.57
CA LEU A 40 4.53 8.70 5.39
C LEU A 40 5.47 9.56 6.27
N GLY A 41 4.95 10.21 7.31
CA GLY A 41 5.68 11.08 8.22
C GLY A 41 5.89 12.48 7.64
N SER A 42 6.63 12.59 6.52
CA SER A 42 6.92 13.88 5.88
C SER A 42 5.84 14.34 4.89
N GLU A 43 5.02 13.42 4.40
CA GLU A 43 3.97 13.69 3.43
C GLU A 43 2.81 12.72 3.61
N LYS A 44 1.69 13.04 2.98
CA LYS A 44 0.53 12.17 2.88
C LYS A 44 0.26 11.83 1.43
N ARG A 45 -0.23 10.62 1.17
CA ARG A 45 -0.52 10.17 -0.19
C ARG A 45 -1.86 9.49 -0.30
N GLN A 46 -2.48 9.67 -1.46
CA GLN A 46 -3.66 8.91 -1.85
C GLN A 46 -3.24 7.61 -2.55
N ILE A 47 -3.77 6.47 -2.09
CA ILE A 47 -3.57 5.17 -2.73
C ILE A 47 -4.93 4.52 -2.98
N ILE A 48 -5.16 4.06 -4.21
CA ILE A 48 -6.35 3.30 -4.56
C ILE A 48 -5.99 1.81 -4.51
N ALA A 49 -6.46 1.12 -3.48
CA ALA A 49 -6.08 -0.25 -3.15
C ALA A 49 -7.15 -1.26 -3.58
N GLY A 50 -6.73 -2.31 -4.28
CA GLY A 50 -7.58 -3.44 -4.70
C GLY A 50 -7.91 -4.45 -3.60
N ILE A 51 -8.14 -3.98 -2.37
CA ILE A 51 -8.30 -4.83 -1.17
C ILE A 51 -9.73 -4.84 -0.62
N GLY A 52 -10.67 -4.21 -1.32
CA GLY A 52 -12.03 -3.97 -0.83
C GLY A 52 -12.86 -5.22 -0.58
N LYS A 53 -12.49 -6.37 -1.14
CA LYS A 53 -13.16 -7.65 -0.84
C LYS A 53 -12.69 -8.32 0.45
N ALA A 54 -11.55 -7.90 0.98
CA ALA A 54 -10.90 -8.52 2.12
C ALA A 54 -10.94 -7.65 3.39
N TYR A 55 -11.19 -6.35 3.25
CA TYR A 55 -11.15 -5.41 4.36
C TYR A 55 -12.34 -4.45 4.34
N ASP A 56 -12.82 -4.14 5.54
CA ASP A 56 -13.73 -3.03 5.79
C ASP A 56 -12.91 -1.76 6.08
N PRO A 57 -13.22 -0.62 5.44
CA PRO A 57 -12.44 0.62 5.57
C PRO A 57 -12.20 1.07 7.02
N GLU A 58 -13.21 0.96 7.89
CA GLU A 58 -13.15 1.35 9.29
C GLU A 58 -12.08 0.57 10.08
N HIS A 59 -11.81 -0.68 9.71
CA HIS A 59 -10.80 -1.52 10.35
C HIS A 59 -9.38 -1.25 9.81
N LEU A 60 -9.24 -0.44 8.76
CA LEU A 60 -7.95 -0.08 8.19
C LEU A 60 -7.33 1.14 8.87
N ILE A 61 -8.15 2.08 9.35
CA ILE A 61 -7.65 3.31 9.96
C ILE A 61 -6.77 2.99 11.19
N GLY A 62 -5.58 3.57 11.23
CA GLY A 62 -4.58 3.36 12.26
C GLY A 62 -3.61 2.20 12.00
N LYS A 63 -3.88 1.31 11.03
CA LYS A 63 -2.95 0.23 10.68
C LYS A 63 -1.68 0.76 10.02
N GLU A 64 -0.55 0.17 10.40
CA GLU A 64 0.72 0.31 9.70
C GLU A 64 0.79 -0.71 8.57
N ILE A 65 1.19 -0.26 7.38
CA ILE A 65 1.28 -1.08 6.18
C ILE A 65 2.56 -0.77 5.42
N VAL A 66 2.95 -1.69 4.54
CA VAL A 66 4.01 -1.44 3.57
C VAL A 66 3.44 -0.85 2.27
N VAL A 67 4.07 0.21 1.77
CA VAL A 67 3.75 0.79 0.46
C VAL A 67 4.98 0.93 -0.42
N VAL A 68 4.76 0.93 -1.74
CA VAL A 68 5.72 1.44 -2.72
C VAL A 68 5.44 2.92 -2.94
N ALA A 69 6.40 3.78 -2.62
CA ALA A 69 6.27 5.23 -2.57
C ALA A 69 6.90 5.96 -3.78
N ASN A 70 7.46 5.26 -4.77
CA ASN A 70 8.03 5.90 -5.97
C ASN A 70 7.56 5.30 -7.29
N LEU A 71 6.38 4.66 -7.29
CA LEU A 71 5.72 4.30 -8.55
C LEU A 71 5.17 5.54 -9.24
N GLU A 72 5.19 5.50 -10.58
CA GLU A 72 4.47 6.48 -11.40
C GLU A 72 2.99 6.51 -10.99
N PRO A 73 2.39 7.69 -10.76
CA PRO A 73 0.98 7.80 -10.45
C PRO A 73 0.10 7.22 -11.55
N ARG A 74 -1.03 6.61 -11.18
CA ARG A 74 -2.01 6.07 -12.14
C ARG A 74 -3.42 6.51 -11.77
N ILE A 75 -4.22 6.84 -12.77
CA ILE A 75 -5.64 7.17 -12.59
C ILE A 75 -6.48 5.89 -12.54
N LEU A 76 -7.22 5.70 -11.45
CA LEU A 76 -8.14 4.59 -11.23
C LEU A 76 -9.49 5.16 -10.81
N MET A 77 -10.54 4.86 -11.60
CA MET A 77 -11.90 5.37 -11.34
C MET A 77 -11.96 6.90 -11.15
N GLY A 78 -11.17 7.65 -11.93
CA GLY A 78 -11.12 9.12 -11.86
C GLY A 78 -10.29 9.68 -10.71
N LEU A 79 -9.69 8.83 -9.86
CA LEU A 79 -8.83 9.22 -8.76
C LEU A 79 -7.38 8.87 -9.06
N GLU A 80 -6.45 9.74 -8.68
CA GLU A 80 -5.02 9.46 -8.79
C GLU A 80 -4.54 8.56 -7.64
N SER A 81 -3.88 7.46 -7.97
CA SER A 81 -3.18 6.59 -7.01
C SER A 81 -1.68 6.88 -7.08
N GLN A 82 -1.10 7.34 -5.97
CA GLN A 82 0.28 7.82 -5.85
C GLN A 82 1.19 6.82 -5.12
N GLY A 83 0.89 5.53 -5.29
CA GLY A 83 1.61 4.42 -4.67
C GLY A 83 0.86 3.11 -4.80
N MET A 84 1.40 2.09 -4.15
CA MET A 84 0.82 0.75 -4.10
C MET A 84 1.00 0.15 -2.71
N VAL A 85 -0.08 -0.34 -2.12
CA VAL A 85 -0.01 -1.16 -0.89
C VAL A 85 0.51 -2.56 -1.22
N LEU A 86 1.37 -3.10 -0.37
CA LEU A 86 1.82 -4.48 -0.50
C LEU A 86 0.95 -5.42 0.32
N ALA A 87 0.52 -6.51 -0.32
CA ALA A 87 -0.24 -7.57 0.31
C ALA A 87 0.17 -8.93 -0.27
N ALA A 88 0.25 -9.95 0.58
CA ALA A 88 0.30 -11.32 0.13
C ALA A 88 -1.10 -11.76 -0.35
N SER A 89 -1.15 -12.53 -1.43
CA SER A 89 -2.40 -13.08 -1.97
C SER A 89 -2.26 -14.59 -2.19
N SER A 90 -3.16 -15.38 -1.61
CA SER A 90 -3.19 -16.84 -1.80
C SER A 90 -4.59 -17.38 -1.64
N SER A 91 -5.06 -18.18 -2.61
CA SER A 91 -6.35 -18.89 -2.55
C SER A 91 -7.54 -18.00 -2.14
N GLY A 92 -7.59 -16.76 -2.64
CA GLY A 92 -8.65 -15.79 -2.32
C GLY A 92 -8.45 -15.00 -1.02
N VAL A 93 -7.41 -15.31 -0.24
CA VAL A 93 -7.01 -14.54 0.94
C VAL A 93 -6.09 -13.41 0.48
N ILE A 94 -6.35 -12.20 0.98
CA ILE A 94 -5.47 -11.04 0.86
C ILE A 94 -5.02 -10.66 2.26
N SER A 95 -3.71 -10.58 2.48
CA SER A 95 -3.12 -10.16 3.75
C SER A 95 -2.17 -9.00 3.52
N LEU A 96 -2.53 -7.81 3.99
CA LEU A 96 -1.64 -6.66 4.02
C LEU A 96 -0.34 -7.01 4.75
N LEU A 97 0.78 -6.54 4.21
CA LEU A 97 2.07 -6.66 4.89
C LEU A 97 2.19 -5.54 5.93
N THR A 98 2.56 -5.92 7.14
CA THR A 98 2.75 -5.03 8.28
C THR A 98 4.08 -5.35 8.96
N PRO A 99 4.73 -4.38 9.63
CA PRO A 99 5.87 -4.69 10.47
C PRO A 99 5.43 -5.57 11.66
N ASP A 100 6.39 -6.30 12.26
CA ASP A 100 6.16 -7.12 13.46
C ASP A 100 6.17 -6.30 14.76
N GLN A 101 6.57 -5.03 14.66
CA GLN A 101 6.64 -4.03 15.72
C GLN A 101 6.11 -2.69 15.19
N GLU A 102 5.74 -1.79 16.10
CA GLU A 102 5.38 -0.42 15.73
C GLU A 102 6.61 0.33 15.18
N ILE A 103 6.47 0.97 14.02
CA ILE A 103 7.58 1.61 13.31
C ILE A 103 7.13 2.98 12.80
N GLU A 104 7.99 3.98 12.94
CA GLU A 104 7.68 5.34 12.50
C GLU A 104 7.26 5.41 11.02
N SER A 105 6.18 6.13 10.74
CA SER A 105 5.71 6.37 9.37
C SER A 105 6.78 7.04 8.53
N GLY A 106 6.98 6.56 7.30
CA GLY A 106 8.04 7.01 6.41
C GLY A 106 9.34 6.20 6.51
N SER A 107 9.47 5.32 7.51
CA SER A 107 10.65 4.44 7.64
C SER A 107 10.85 3.60 6.37
N LEU A 108 12.09 3.55 5.88
CA LEU A 108 12.48 2.75 4.73
C LEU A 108 12.52 1.26 5.08
N ILE A 109 12.16 0.43 4.10
CA ILE A 109 12.34 -1.03 4.18
C ILE A 109 13.64 -1.41 3.47
N GLN A 110 14.38 -2.35 4.05
CA GLN A 110 15.72 -2.74 3.63
C GLN A 110 15.90 -4.26 3.53
#